data_AF-A0A9X8HG12-F1
#
_entry.id   AF-A0A9X8HG12-F1
#
_cell.length_a   1.000
_cell.length_b   1.000
_cell.length_c   1.000
_cell.angle_alpha   90.00
_cell.angle_beta   90.00
_cell.angle_gamma   90.00
#
_symmetry.space_group_name_H-M   'P 1'
#
loop_
_entity.id
_entity.type
_entity.pdbx_description
1 polymer ?
#
loop_
_entity_poly.entity_id
_entity_poly.type
_entity_poly.pdbx_seq_one_letter_code
_entity_poly.pdbx_strand_id
1 'polypeptide(L)'
;MRTDGVPVTPRMIQVMALEMAIDAGIDERAFTASWSWFQGFKKRFKFTLRARTRIGQDSQRDGEETLATFAARVAQVVRDNNIDVVYNADQTGVNYEYLPTKTLNAK
;
A
#
# COMPACT_ATOMS: atom_id res chain seq x y z
N MET A 1 2.84 -16.82 2.69
CA MET A 1 2.21 -15.80 1.83
C MET A 1 2.39 -14.37 2.36
N ARG A 2 1.75 -13.96 3.48
CA ARG A 2 1.92 -12.58 4.01
C ARG A 2 3.32 -12.30 4.56
N THR A 3 3.89 -13.27 5.28
CA THR A 3 5.24 -13.20 5.86
C THR A 3 6.32 -13.03 4.79
N ASP A 4 6.07 -13.55 3.59
CA ASP A 4 6.98 -13.50 2.45
C ASP A 4 6.84 -12.20 1.63
N GLY A 5 6.08 -11.22 2.13
CA GLY A 5 5.87 -9.93 1.48
C GLY A 5 4.88 -9.95 0.30
N VAL A 6 4.25 -11.09 0.02
CA VAL A 6 3.27 -11.24 -1.07
C VAL A 6 1.90 -10.72 -0.65
N PRO A 7 1.26 -9.83 -1.45
CA PRO A 7 -0.11 -9.38 -1.18
C PRO A 7 -1.09 -10.54 -1.15
N VAL A 8 -1.93 -10.59 -0.11
CA VAL A 8 -3.02 -11.55 -0.04
C VAL A 8 -4.31 -10.87 -0.49
N THR A 9 -4.82 -11.33 -1.63
CA THR A 9 -6.05 -10.79 -2.22
C THR A 9 -7.30 -11.51 -1.70
N PRO A 10 -8.50 -10.92 -1.85
CA PRO A 10 -9.75 -11.61 -1.57
C PRO A 10 -9.87 -12.95 -2.32
N ARG A 11 -9.47 -12.98 -3.59
CA ARG A 11 -9.55 -14.18 -4.42
C ARG A 11 -8.68 -15.30 -3.88
N MET A 12 -7.47 -15.00 -3.40
CA MET A 12 -6.59 -15.99 -2.79
C MET A 12 -7.24 -16.62 -1.56
N ILE A 13 -7.86 -15.82 -0.68
CA ILE A 13 -8.58 -16.34 0.49
C ILE A 13 -9.77 -17.22 0.09
N GLN A 14 -10.53 -16.82 -0.93
CA GLN A 14 -11.67 -17.62 -1.41
C GLN A 14 -11.22 -18.96 -1.99
N VAL A 15 -10.15 -18.97 -2.78
CA VAL A 15 -9.58 -20.22 -3.32
C VAL A 15 -9.09 -21.13 -2.20
N MET A 16 -8.28 -20.62 -1.26
CA MET A 16 -7.81 -21.41 -0.12
C MET A 16 -8.96 -21.95 0.75
N ALA A 17 -10.05 -21.19 0.88
CA ALA A 17 -11.21 -21.64 1.63
C ALA A 17 -11.98 -22.75 0.93
N LEU A 18 -12.05 -22.72 -0.41
CA LEU A 18 -12.62 -23.81 -1.21
C LEU A 18 -11.75 -25.07 -1.11
N GLU A 19 -10.43 -24.93 -1.21
CA GLU A 19 -9.47 -26.04 -1.03
C GLU A 19 -9.65 -26.69 0.36
N MET A 20 -9.71 -25.87 1.42
CA MET A 20 -9.95 -26.36 2.78
C MET A 20 -11.32 -27.03 2.94
N ALA A 21 -12.35 -26.55 2.24
CA ALA A 21 -13.68 -27.14 2.28
C ALA A 21 -13.68 -28.53 1.61
N ILE A 22 -12.97 -28.68 0.49
CA ILE A 22 -12.75 -29.97 -0.17
C ILE A 22 -12.02 -30.94 0.77
N ASP A 23 -10.92 -30.49 1.40
CA ASP A 23 -10.15 -31.30 2.35
C ASP A 23 -10.98 -31.72 3.58
N ALA A 24 -11.91 -30.87 4.00
CA ALA A 24 -12.85 -31.14 5.08
C ALA A 24 -14.06 -32.00 4.66
N GLY A 25 -14.17 -32.38 3.38
CA GLY A 25 -15.29 -33.16 2.84
C GLY A 25 -16.61 -32.40 2.75
N ILE A 26 -16.56 -31.06 2.69
CA ILE A 26 -17.74 -30.21 2.52
C ILE A 26 -18.13 -30.19 1.05
N ASP A 27 -19.40 -30.48 0.76
CA ASP A 27 -19.95 -30.41 -0.59
C ASP A 27 -19.81 -29.01 -1.21
N GLU A 28 -19.40 -28.94 -2.47
CA GLU A 28 -19.17 -27.68 -3.19
C GLU A 28 -20.42 -26.80 -3.28
N ARG A 29 -21.63 -27.39 -3.27
CA ARG A 29 -22.89 -26.65 -3.29
C ARG A 29 -23.22 -26.09 -1.91
N ALA A 30 -22.72 -26.71 -0.85
CA ALA A 30 -22.90 -26.25 0.53
C ALA A 30 -21.98 -25.07 0.87
N PHE A 31 -20.79 -24.98 0.25
CA PHE A 31 -19.86 -23.90 0.49
C PHE A 31 -19.19 -23.38 -0.79
N THR A 32 -19.48 -22.13 -1.15
CA THR A 32 -19.00 -21.50 -2.40
C THR A 32 -17.95 -20.41 -2.17
N ALA A 33 -17.49 -20.22 -0.94
CA ALA A 33 -16.63 -19.09 -0.54
C ALA A 33 -17.15 -17.73 -1.08
N SER A 34 -18.47 -17.51 -0.99
CA SER A 34 -19.15 -16.34 -1.56
C SER A 34 -18.59 -15.01 -1.04
N TRP A 35 -18.89 -13.92 -1.75
CA TRP A 35 -18.46 -12.58 -1.33
C TRP A 35 -18.99 -12.20 0.06
N SER A 36 -20.24 -12.55 0.37
CA SER A 36 -20.84 -12.27 1.68
C SER A 36 -20.15 -13.06 2.79
N TRP A 37 -19.81 -14.34 2.53
CA TRP A 37 -18.98 -15.13 3.44
C TRP A 37 -17.62 -14.47 3.66
N PHE A 38 -16.94 -14.03 2.58
CA PHE A 38 -15.63 -13.37 2.68
C PHE A 38 -15.70 -12.07 3.52
N GLN A 39 -16.75 -11.26 3.35
CA GLN A 39 -16.97 -10.07 4.20
C GLN A 39 -17.16 -10.45 5.67
N GLY A 40 -17.92 -11.53 5.93
CA GLY A 40 -18.12 -12.08 7.27
C GLY A 40 -16.82 -12.59 7.90
N PHE A 41 -16.03 -13.36 7.14
CA PHE A 41 -14.71 -13.84 7.51
C PHE A 41 -13.79 -12.67 7.88
N LYS A 42 -13.68 -11.67 6.99
CA LYS A 42 -12.89 -10.47 7.21
C LYS A 42 -13.30 -9.76 8.50
N LYS A 43 -14.60 -9.58 8.75
CA LYS A 43 -15.12 -8.94 9.97
C LYS A 43 -14.82 -9.77 11.23
N ARG A 44 -15.06 -11.08 11.18
CA ARG A 44 -14.88 -12.01 12.31
C ARG A 44 -13.42 -12.07 12.76
N PHE A 45 -12.49 -12.13 11.81
CA PHE A 45 -11.06 -12.21 12.09
C PHE A 45 -10.36 -10.84 12.12
N LYS A 46 -11.14 -9.75 12.17
CA LYS A 46 -10.64 -8.37 12.26
C LYS A 46 -9.59 -8.05 11.18
N PHE A 47 -9.87 -8.45 9.95
CA PHE A 47 -9.06 -8.08 8.80
C PHE A 47 -9.63 -6.84 8.08
N THR A 48 -8.78 -6.15 7.34
CA THR A 48 -9.13 -5.00 6.48
C THR A 48 -8.31 -5.07 5.19
N LEU A 49 -8.86 -4.54 4.10
CA LEU A 49 -8.07 -4.35 2.87
C LEU A 49 -7.28 -3.05 3.03
N ARG A 50 -5.96 -3.15 2.98
CA ARG A 50 -5.05 -2.01 3.12
C ARG A 50 -4.22 -1.90 1.84
N ALA A 51 -4.06 -0.68 1.35
CA ALA A 51 -3.02 -0.41 0.38
C ALA A 51 -1.68 -0.30 1.11
N ARG A 52 -0.62 -0.91 0.57
CA ARG A 52 0.72 -0.75 1.15
C ARG A 52 1.31 0.53 0.59
N THR A 53 1.51 1.53 1.44
CA THR A 53 2.30 2.71 1.06
C THR A 53 3.74 2.26 0.85
N ARG A 54 4.17 2.13 -0.41
CA ARG A 54 5.56 1.79 -0.77
C ARG A 54 6.47 3.01 -0.86
N ILE A 55 5.91 4.20 -0.65
CA ILE A 55 6.63 5.46 -0.69
C ILE A 55 7.20 5.68 0.70
N GLY A 56 8.50 5.46 0.86
CA GLY A 56 9.24 5.93 2.02
C GLY A 56 9.39 7.44 1.91
N GLN A 57 8.50 8.20 2.56
CA GLN A 57 9.01 9.44 3.16
C GLN A 57 9.70 9.00 4.44
N ASP A 58 11.01 9.08 4.43
CA ASP A 58 11.83 8.84 5.61
C ASP A 58 11.35 9.77 6.73
N SER A 59 11.25 9.27 7.96
CA SER A 59 10.79 10.11 9.06
C SER A 59 11.87 11.16 9.35
N GLN A 60 11.58 12.39 8.97
CA GLN A 60 12.51 13.52 9.01
C GLN A 60 12.67 14.02 10.45
N ARG A 61 13.33 13.23 11.31
CA ARG A 61 13.64 13.61 12.69
C ARG A 61 14.88 14.49 12.83
N ASP A 62 15.75 14.54 11.81
CA ASP A 62 16.99 15.35 11.81
C ASP A 62 17.03 16.42 10.68
N GLY A 63 15.89 16.71 10.04
CA GLY A 63 15.89 17.49 8.79
C GLY A 63 15.53 18.97 8.89
N GLU A 64 15.13 19.48 10.06
CA GLU A 64 14.62 20.85 10.18
C GLU A 64 15.70 21.92 9.96
N GLU A 65 16.89 21.73 10.56
CA GLU A 65 18.01 22.66 10.38
C GLU A 65 18.55 22.60 8.94
N THR A 66 18.71 21.40 8.39
CA THR A 66 19.14 21.20 6.99
C THR A 66 18.15 21.83 6.00
N LEU A 67 16.85 21.73 6.29
CA LEU A 67 15.80 22.36 5.49
C LEU A 67 15.87 23.89 5.56
N ALA A 68 16.10 24.45 6.76
CA ALA A 68 16.22 25.89 6.95
C ALA A 68 17.44 26.46 6.20
N THR A 69 18.59 25.80 6.30
CA THR A 69 19.81 26.20 5.54
C THR A 69 19.59 26.13 4.04
N PHE A 70 18.94 25.06 3.55
CA PHE A 70 18.63 24.91 2.13
C PHE A 70 17.67 25.98 1.62
N ALA A 71 16.59 26.25 2.35
CA ALA A 71 15.60 27.27 2.01
C ALA A 71 16.23 28.68 1.95
N ALA A 72 17.09 29.02 2.91
CA ALA A 72 17.80 30.30 2.92
C ALA A 72 18.70 30.46 1.69
N ARG A 73 19.43 29.40 1.32
CA ARG A 73 20.27 29.40 0.12
C ARG A 73 19.46 29.57 -1.16
N VAL A 74 18.35 28.86 -1.31
CA VAL A 74 17.46 29.00 -2.48
C VAL A 74 16.94 30.43 -2.59
N ALA A 75 16.49 31.03 -1.48
CA ALA A 75 16.00 32.40 -1.47
C ALA A 75 17.09 33.43 -1.86
N GLN A 76 18.34 33.21 -1.45
CA GLN A 76 19.47 34.06 -1.85
C GLN A 76 19.71 33.98 -3.36
N VAL A 77 19.75 32.77 -3.92
CA VAL A 77 19.93 32.56 -5.37
C VAL A 77 18.82 33.23 -6.18
N VAL A 78 17.57 33.14 -5.72
CA VAL A 78 16.42 33.81 -6.38
C VAL A 78 16.60 35.32 -6.42
N ARG A 79 17.05 35.94 -5.32
CA ARG A 79 17.30 37.39 -5.27
C ARG A 79 18.47 37.81 -6.15
N ASP A 80 19.61 37.12 -6.02
CA ASP A 80 20.85 37.51 -6.71
C ASP A 80 20.76 37.39 -8.23
N ASN A 81 19.91 36.48 -8.71
CA ASN A 81 19.73 36.22 -10.14
C ASN A 81 18.41 36.79 -10.71
N ASN A 82 17.67 37.56 -9.91
CA ASN A 82 16.37 38.14 -10.29
C ASN A 82 15.41 37.10 -10.92
N ILE A 83 15.28 35.94 -10.27
CA ILE A 83 14.46 34.82 -10.75
C ILE A 83 12.99 35.11 -10.44
N ASP A 84 12.19 35.33 -11.48
CA ASP A 84 10.74 35.58 -11.35
C ASP A 84 9.92 34.29 -11.25
N VAL A 85 10.40 33.18 -11.82
CA VAL A 85 9.67 31.91 -11.91
C VAL A 85 10.59 30.72 -11.60
N VAL A 86 10.14 29.85 -10.71
CA VAL A 86 10.81 28.59 -10.36
C VAL A 86 9.93 27.43 -10.80
N TYR A 87 10.48 26.52 -11.59
CA TYR A 87 9.80 25.30 -12.03
C TYR A 87 10.30 24.09 -11.25
N ASN A 88 9.39 23.18 -10.93
CA ASN A 88 9.77 21.86 -10.41
C ASN A 88 10.28 20.99 -11.57
N ALA A 89 11.42 20.34 -11.38
CA ALA A 89 12.03 19.44 -12.36
C ALA A 89 12.18 18.02 -11.80
N ASP A 90 11.27 17.64 -10.89
CA ASP A 90 11.28 16.32 -10.32
C ASP A 90 10.78 15.26 -11.32
N GLN A 91 11.40 14.09 -11.27
CA GLN A 91 10.92 12.94 -12.00
C GLN A 91 9.87 12.23 -11.14
N THR A 92 8.61 12.31 -11.54
CA THR A 92 7.58 11.46 -10.95
C THR A 92 7.76 10.04 -11.48
N GLY A 93 8.18 9.12 -10.62
CA GLY A 93 8.28 7.70 -10.97
C GLY A 93 6.91 7.14 -11.36
N VAL A 94 6.81 6.58 -12.57
CA VAL A 94 5.64 5.81 -12.99
C VAL A 94 5.77 4.41 -12.42
N ASN A 95 4.92 4.06 -11.46
CA ASN A 95 4.87 2.72 -10.91
C ASN A 95 4.06 1.80 -11.84
N TYR A 96 4.75 0.99 -12.64
CA TYR A 96 4.14 -0.15 -13.33
C TYR A 96 3.95 -1.30 -12.34
N GLU A 97 2.86 -1.26 -11.58
CA GLU A 97 2.59 -2.29 -10.57
C GLU A 97 1.82 -3.47 -11.19
N TYR A 98 2.51 -4.61 -11.38
CA TYR A 98 1.88 -5.89 -11.74
C TYR A 98 1.23 -6.60 -10.53
N LEU A 99 1.42 -6.07 -9.32
CA LEU A 99 0.91 -6.64 -8.09
C LEU A 99 -0.35 -5.91 -7.60
N PRO A 100 -1.30 -6.62 -6.97
CA PRO A 100 -2.45 -6.00 -6.35
C PRO A 100 -2.05 -4.91 -5.35
N THR A 101 -2.59 -3.70 -5.55
CA THR A 101 -2.35 -2.52 -4.69
C THR A 101 -2.86 -2.71 -3.27
N LYS A 102 -3.82 -3.62 -3.06
CA LYS A 102 -4.44 -3.90 -1.75
C LYS A 102 -4.17 -5.32 -1.30
N THR A 103 -3.81 -5.46 -0.03
CA THR A 103 -3.65 -6.74 0.66
C THR A 103 -4.58 -6.81 1.87
N LEU A 104 -5.04 -8.02 2.19
CA LEU A 104 -5.73 -8.29 3.43
C LEU A 104 -4.74 -8.20 4.60
N ASN A 105 -5.01 -7.31 5.55
CA ASN A 105 -4.17 -7.07 6.72
C ASN A 105 -4.97 -7.07 8.01
N ALA A 106 -4.31 -7.35 9.13
CA ALA A 106 -4.92 -7.19 10.45
C ALA A 106 -5.38 -5.74 10.61
N LYS A 107 -6.54 -5.55 11.25
CA LYS A 107 -7.11 -4.23 11.49
C LYS A 107 -6.18 -3.40 12.35
#